data_AF-A0A533SEW4-F1
#
_entry.id   AF-A0A533SEW4-F1
#
_cell.length_a   1.000
_cell.length_b   1.000
_cell.length_c   1.000
_cell.angle_alpha   90.00
_cell.angle_beta   90.00
_cell.angle_gamma   90.00
#
_symmetry.space_group_name_H-M   'P 1'
#
loop_
_entity.id
_entity.type
_entity.pdbx_description
1 polymer ?
#
loop_
_entity_poly.entity_id
_entity_poly.type
_entity_poly.pdbx_seq_one_letter_code
_entity_poly.pdbx_strand_id
1 'polypeptide(L)'
;IGYVVENSKVPVIETGVGNCHIYVDESAKLEMASDIVYNAKVQRPAICNAAKKLLIHSSVAQTHLPEMAKRLRGAGVVLKGCPRTRALISGVGEATEEDWQTEYLDMRLAVKIVDTLEEAIGHINRYGSKHSEAIVTEDYDRAQRFLRDVDAAAVYVNASTRFTDGFLFGMGAEIGISTQKLHARGPMALRELTTTKYLVRGQGQVRR
;
A
#
# COMPACT_ATOMS: atom_id res chain seq x y z
N ILE A 1 9.86 -8.37 -14.33
CA ILE A 1 10.27 -8.93 -13.02
C ILE A 1 9.94 -10.43 -12.94
N GLY A 2 8.70 -10.84 -13.21
CA GLY A 2 8.28 -12.26 -13.15
C GLY A 2 9.21 -13.27 -13.83
N TYR A 3 9.68 -12.99 -15.05
CA TYR A 3 10.63 -13.88 -15.73
C TYR A 3 11.90 -14.19 -14.91
N VAL A 4 12.48 -13.19 -14.22
CA VAL A 4 13.69 -13.38 -13.40
C VAL A 4 13.36 -14.21 -12.16
N VAL A 5 12.23 -13.93 -11.51
CA VAL A 5 11.77 -14.68 -10.32
C VAL A 5 11.51 -16.15 -10.66
N GLU A 6 10.91 -16.43 -11.82
CA GLU A 6 10.54 -17.78 -12.24
C GLU A 6 11.72 -18.62 -12.76
N ASN A 7 12.73 -17.98 -13.36
CA ASN A 7 13.81 -18.68 -14.07
C ASN A 7 15.17 -18.62 -13.37
N SER A 8 15.36 -17.73 -12.38
CA SER A 8 16.63 -17.63 -11.67
C SER A 8 16.84 -18.81 -10.72
N LYS A 9 18.03 -19.41 -10.78
CA LYS A 9 18.50 -20.38 -9.78
C LYS A 9 19.20 -19.70 -8.59
N VAL A 10 19.64 -18.45 -8.77
CA VAL A 10 20.22 -17.63 -7.70
C VAL A 10 19.07 -16.98 -6.92
N PRO A 11 19.11 -16.93 -5.57
CA PRO A 11 18.10 -16.23 -4.78
C PRO A 11 17.91 -14.79 -5.27
N VAL A 12 16.67 -14.44 -5.57
CA VAL A 12 16.28 -13.10 -6.04
C VAL A 12 15.60 -12.38 -4.89
N ILE A 13 15.85 -11.07 -4.81
CA ILE A 13 15.04 -10.18 -3.98
C ILE A 13 14.15 -9.37 -4.91
N GLU A 14 12.86 -9.69 -4.93
CA GLU A 14 11.89 -9.08 -5.83
C GLU A 14 11.57 -7.64 -5.37
N THR A 15 11.61 -6.71 -6.33
CA THR A 15 11.24 -5.30 -6.15
C THR A 15 10.46 -4.81 -7.37
N GLY A 16 9.83 -3.64 -7.26
CA GLY A 16 9.30 -2.94 -8.43
C GLY A 16 7.83 -3.21 -8.80
N VAL A 17 7.04 -3.76 -7.88
CA VAL A 17 5.57 -3.86 -8.02
C VAL A 17 4.88 -3.27 -6.80
N GLY A 18 3.92 -2.38 -7.02
CA GLY A 18 3.30 -1.56 -5.98
C GLY A 18 1.84 -1.20 -6.22
N ASN A 19 0.93 -2.18 -6.09
CA ASN A 19 -0.51 -1.95 -6.12
C ASN A 19 -1.03 -1.54 -4.73
N CYS A 20 -0.71 -0.31 -4.32
CA CYS A 20 -0.95 0.21 -2.98
C CYS A 20 -2.38 0.73 -2.79
N HIS A 21 -2.94 0.51 -1.60
CA HIS A 21 -4.27 0.95 -1.19
C HIS A 21 -4.21 1.96 -0.05
N ILE A 22 -5.20 2.84 -0.03
CA ILE A 22 -5.56 3.62 1.15
C ILE A 22 -7.01 3.31 1.49
N TYR A 23 -7.27 2.92 2.73
CA TYR A 23 -8.60 2.73 3.29
C TYR A 23 -8.97 3.91 4.19
N VAL A 24 -10.07 4.58 3.86
CA VAL A 24 -10.69 5.64 4.68
C VAL A 24 -11.81 4.99 5.50
N ASP A 25 -11.54 4.83 6.80
CA ASP A 25 -12.48 4.25 7.77
C ASP A 25 -13.62 5.22 8.12
N GLU A 26 -14.68 4.71 8.74
CA GLU A 26 -15.82 5.53 9.15
C GLU A 26 -15.49 6.58 10.21
N SER A 27 -14.50 6.33 11.05
CA SER A 27 -14.07 7.28 12.10
C SER A 27 -13.00 8.26 11.61
N ALA A 28 -12.63 8.21 10.33
CA ALA A 28 -11.53 9.01 9.79
C ALA A 28 -11.77 10.52 9.95
N LYS A 29 -10.74 11.27 10.35
CA LYS A 29 -10.70 12.71 10.09
C LYS A 29 -10.64 12.95 8.58
N LEU A 30 -11.76 13.35 8.01
CA LEU A 30 -11.99 13.39 6.57
C LEU A 30 -11.03 14.31 5.80
N GLU A 31 -10.67 15.46 6.38
CA GLU A 31 -9.66 16.36 5.76
C GLU A 31 -8.27 15.72 5.71
N MET A 32 -7.86 15.05 6.80
CA MET A 32 -6.61 14.30 6.84
C MET A 32 -6.62 13.16 5.80
N ALA A 33 -7.76 12.46 5.65
CA ALA A 33 -7.93 11.44 4.61
C ALA A 33 -7.75 12.02 3.20
N SER A 34 -8.35 13.18 2.92
CA SER A 34 -8.19 13.89 1.64
C SER A 34 -6.73 14.25 1.36
N ASP A 35 -6.02 14.79 2.35
CA ASP A 35 -4.61 15.17 2.20
C ASP A 35 -3.70 13.96 1.98
N ILE A 36 -3.91 12.88 2.73
CA ILE A 36 -3.15 11.64 2.60
C ILE A 36 -3.37 11.01 1.22
N VAL A 37 -4.63 10.86 0.78
CA VAL A 37 -4.96 10.28 -0.53
C VAL A 37 -4.40 11.14 -1.66
N TYR A 38 -4.55 12.46 -1.56
CA TYR A 38 -4.02 13.40 -2.55
C TYR A 38 -2.49 13.28 -2.64
N ASN A 39 -1.78 13.34 -1.51
CA ASN A 39 -0.33 13.19 -1.46
C ASN A 39 0.11 11.86 -2.07
N ALA A 40 -0.53 10.76 -1.67
CA ALA A 40 -0.15 9.42 -2.09
C ALA A 40 -0.35 9.18 -3.60
N LYS A 41 -1.35 9.80 -4.23
CA LYS A 41 -1.59 9.69 -5.67
C LYS A 41 -0.79 10.69 -6.49
N VAL A 42 -0.80 11.96 -6.09
CA VAL A 42 -0.41 13.09 -6.96
C VAL A 42 1.06 13.45 -6.85
N GLN A 43 1.70 13.25 -5.69
CA GLN A 43 3.08 13.72 -5.49
C GLN A 43 4.06 13.11 -6.51
N ARG A 44 3.98 11.79 -6.72
CA ARG A 44 4.75 11.05 -7.73
C ARG A 44 3.91 9.85 -8.21
N PRO A 45 3.11 9.99 -9.29
CA PRO A 45 2.15 8.96 -9.69
C PRO A 45 2.78 7.71 -10.33
N ALA A 46 3.99 7.84 -10.89
CA ALA A 46 4.64 6.81 -11.71
C ALA A 46 5.60 5.87 -10.94
N ILE A 47 5.48 5.80 -9.61
CA ILE A 47 6.35 4.98 -8.75
C ILE A 47 5.55 3.95 -7.95
N CYS A 48 6.22 2.90 -7.47
CA CYS A 48 5.59 1.74 -6.85
C CYS A 48 4.82 2.07 -5.56
N ASN A 49 5.26 3.01 -4.74
CA ASN A 49 4.58 3.32 -3.47
C ASN A 49 3.44 4.36 -3.59
N ALA A 50 3.15 4.87 -4.80
CA ALA A 50 1.98 5.72 -5.03
C ALA A 50 0.69 4.94 -4.78
N ALA A 51 -0.39 5.59 -4.33
CA ALA A 51 -1.69 4.94 -4.20
C ALA A 51 -2.29 4.63 -5.59
N LYS A 52 -2.79 3.40 -5.77
CA LYS A 52 -3.50 2.97 -7.00
C LYS A 52 -4.97 2.71 -6.71
N LYS A 53 -5.28 2.39 -5.46
CA LYS A 53 -6.63 2.05 -4.99
C LYS A 53 -7.02 2.90 -3.79
N LEU A 54 -8.25 3.37 -3.79
CA LEU A 54 -8.90 4.02 -2.66
C LEU A 54 -10.09 3.16 -2.24
N LEU A 55 -10.05 2.69 -1.00
CA LEU A 55 -11.19 2.09 -0.33
C LEU A 55 -11.78 3.13 0.61
N ILE A 56 -13.09 3.31 0.61
CA ILE A 56 -13.76 4.25 1.51
C ILE A 56 -14.98 3.60 2.14
N HIS A 57 -15.12 3.77 3.45
CA HIS A 57 -16.25 3.23 4.18
C HIS A 57 -17.56 3.89 3.76
N SER A 58 -18.62 3.10 3.65
CA SER A 58 -19.91 3.54 3.13
C SER A 58 -20.58 4.65 3.92
N SER A 59 -20.40 4.67 5.25
CA SER A 59 -20.97 5.69 6.15
C SER A 59 -20.43 7.11 5.89
N VAL A 60 -19.22 7.24 5.32
CA VAL A 60 -18.60 8.54 4.99
C VAL A 60 -18.50 8.80 3.49
N ALA A 61 -18.72 7.78 2.66
CA ALA A 61 -18.59 7.90 1.21
C ALA A 61 -19.58 8.92 0.62
N GLN A 62 -20.84 8.92 1.06
CA GLN A 62 -21.86 9.80 0.47
C GLN A 62 -21.53 11.29 0.66
N THR A 63 -20.99 11.66 1.82
CA THR A 63 -20.73 13.06 2.17
C THR A 63 -19.36 13.52 1.69
N HIS A 64 -18.35 12.65 1.70
CA HIS A 64 -16.96 13.07 1.51
C HIS A 64 -16.34 12.67 0.17
N LEU A 65 -16.78 11.56 -0.41
CA LEU A 65 -16.19 11.05 -1.65
C LEU A 65 -16.34 12.03 -2.83
N PRO A 66 -17.47 12.76 -3.01
CA PRO A 66 -17.59 13.75 -4.07
C PRO A 66 -16.57 14.89 -3.99
N GLU A 67 -16.32 15.45 -2.81
CA GLU A 67 -15.36 16.55 -2.61
C GLU A 67 -13.91 16.06 -2.80
N MET A 68 -13.58 14.89 -2.26
CA MET A 68 -12.27 14.28 -2.49
C MET A 68 -12.03 14.00 -3.98
N ALA A 69 -13.03 13.49 -4.69
CA ALA A 69 -12.95 13.22 -6.13
C ALA A 69 -12.80 14.49 -6.95
N LYS A 70 -13.49 15.57 -6.59
CA LYS A 70 -13.33 16.89 -7.22
C LYS A 70 -11.90 17.39 -7.10
N ARG A 71 -11.30 17.31 -5.90
CA ARG A 71 -9.91 17.69 -5.66
C ARG A 71 -8.92 16.85 -6.48
N LEU A 72 -9.10 15.53 -6.50
CA LEU A 72 -8.26 14.62 -7.28
C LEU A 72 -8.35 14.88 -8.78
N ARG A 73 -9.57 15.03 -9.32
CA ARG A 73 -9.81 15.35 -10.73
C ARG A 73 -9.24 16.71 -11.12
N GLY A 74 -9.32 17.71 -10.23
CA GLY A 74 -8.70 19.01 -10.42
C GLY A 74 -7.17 18.96 -10.57
N ALA A 75 -6.53 17.93 -10.01
CA ALA A 75 -5.10 17.66 -10.20
C ALA A 75 -4.80 16.77 -11.42
N GLY A 76 -5.80 16.42 -12.23
CA GLY A 76 -5.65 15.58 -13.41
C GLY A 76 -5.78 14.07 -13.15
N VAL A 77 -6.24 13.65 -11.96
CA VAL A 77 -6.45 12.24 -11.66
C VAL A 77 -7.70 11.72 -12.39
N VAL A 78 -7.53 10.63 -13.15
CA VAL A 78 -8.60 9.89 -13.82
C VAL A 78 -9.13 8.83 -12.86
N LEU A 79 -10.38 9.00 -12.44
CA LEU A 79 -11.03 8.08 -11.51
C LEU A 79 -11.76 6.96 -12.25
N LYS A 80 -11.60 5.75 -11.74
CA LYS A 80 -12.46 4.60 -12.02
C LYS A 80 -13.16 4.17 -10.74
N GLY A 81 -14.41 3.74 -10.82
CA GLY A 81 -15.23 3.48 -9.64
C GLY A 81 -16.07 2.21 -9.78
N CYS A 82 -16.31 1.56 -8.64
CA CYS A 82 -17.35 0.54 -8.54
C CYS A 82 -18.75 1.16 -8.74
N PRO A 83 -19.83 0.36 -8.90
CA PRO A 83 -21.19 0.89 -9.11
C PRO A 83 -21.63 1.92 -8.07
N ARG A 84 -21.29 1.70 -6.79
CA ARG A 84 -21.62 2.64 -5.70
C ARG A 84 -20.86 3.96 -5.83
N THR A 85 -19.58 3.93 -6.22
CA THR A 85 -18.79 5.14 -6.50
C THR A 85 -19.39 5.95 -7.64
N ARG A 86 -19.77 5.28 -8.73
CA ARG A 86 -20.35 5.93 -9.93
C ARG A 86 -21.73 6.54 -9.66
N ALA A 87 -22.48 5.98 -8.72
CA ALA A 87 -23.75 6.57 -8.28
C ALA A 87 -23.54 7.90 -7.53
N LEU A 88 -22.41 8.08 -6.85
CA LEU A 88 -22.10 9.31 -6.10
C LEU A 88 -21.35 10.37 -6.92
N ILE A 89 -20.61 9.95 -7.95
CA ILE A 89 -19.74 10.86 -8.73
C ILE A 89 -19.98 10.66 -10.22
N SER A 90 -20.49 11.71 -10.87
CA SER A 90 -20.74 11.72 -12.31
C SER A 90 -19.43 11.75 -13.12
N GLY A 91 -19.43 11.05 -14.26
CA GLY A 91 -18.30 11.01 -15.19
C GLY A 91 -17.10 10.16 -14.72
N VAL A 92 -17.28 9.33 -13.70
CA VAL A 92 -16.27 8.33 -13.27
C VAL A 92 -16.37 7.09 -14.14
N GLY A 93 -15.23 6.61 -14.66
CA GLY A 93 -15.17 5.39 -15.46
C GLY A 93 -15.52 4.16 -14.63
N GLU A 94 -15.89 3.07 -15.28
CA GLU A 94 -16.10 1.79 -14.58
C GLU A 94 -14.76 1.16 -14.17
N ALA A 95 -14.68 0.71 -12.92
CA ALA A 95 -13.59 -0.14 -12.46
C ALA A 95 -13.98 -1.61 -12.67
N THR A 96 -13.22 -2.33 -13.49
CA THR A 96 -13.39 -3.77 -13.74
C THR A 96 -12.60 -4.61 -12.74
N GLU A 97 -12.71 -5.94 -12.81
CA GLU A 97 -11.88 -6.84 -11.98
C GLU A 97 -10.37 -6.64 -12.24
N GLU A 98 -10.00 -6.40 -13.49
CA GLU A 98 -8.61 -6.12 -13.90
C GLU A 98 -8.09 -4.84 -13.25
N ASP A 99 -8.94 -3.82 -13.12
CA ASP A 99 -8.57 -2.56 -12.48
C ASP A 99 -8.18 -2.77 -11.01
N TRP A 100 -8.77 -3.72 -10.28
CA TRP A 100 -8.37 -4.01 -8.90
C TRP A 100 -6.99 -4.66 -8.80
N GLN A 101 -6.60 -5.47 -9.79
CA GLN A 101 -5.28 -6.13 -9.85
C GLN A 101 -4.18 -5.23 -10.45
N THR A 102 -4.58 -4.24 -11.25
CA THR A 102 -3.63 -3.45 -12.04
C THR A 102 -2.88 -2.43 -11.18
N GLU A 103 -1.56 -2.40 -11.30
CA GLU A 103 -0.75 -1.27 -10.87
C GLU A 103 -0.76 -0.18 -11.94
N TYR A 104 -1.45 0.93 -11.66
CA TYR A 104 -1.32 2.13 -12.49
C TYR A 104 -0.02 2.86 -12.14
N LEU A 105 0.81 3.13 -13.14
CA LEU A 105 2.01 3.96 -13.00
C LEU A 105 1.78 5.36 -13.59
N ASP A 106 0.57 5.88 -13.40
CA ASP A 106 0.10 7.15 -13.94
C ASP A 106 -0.97 7.79 -13.03
N MET A 107 -1.65 8.81 -13.55
CA MET A 107 -2.69 9.57 -12.85
C MET A 107 -4.04 8.84 -12.75
N ARG A 108 -4.09 7.51 -12.84
CA ARG A 108 -5.31 6.73 -12.56
C ARG A 108 -5.42 6.32 -11.09
N LEU A 109 -6.66 6.29 -10.59
CA LEU A 109 -7.02 5.78 -9.27
C LEU A 109 -8.35 5.02 -9.36
N ALA A 110 -8.39 3.77 -8.90
CA ALA A 110 -9.65 3.03 -8.78
C ALA A 110 -10.21 3.15 -7.36
N VAL A 111 -11.51 3.39 -7.26
CA VAL A 111 -12.21 3.76 -6.02
C VAL A 111 -13.33 2.76 -5.74
N LYS A 112 -13.28 2.11 -4.58
CA LYS A 112 -14.31 1.18 -4.13
C LYS A 112 -14.88 1.62 -2.78
N ILE A 113 -16.21 1.63 -2.70
CA ILE A 113 -16.93 1.79 -1.43
C ILE A 113 -17.06 0.40 -0.79
N VAL A 114 -16.67 0.30 0.48
CA VAL A 114 -16.71 -0.92 1.31
C VAL A 114 -17.54 -0.66 2.56
N ASP A 115 -18.12 -1.71 3.15
CA ASP A 115 -19.03 -1.58 4.29
C ASP A 115 -18.42 -1.91 5.65
N THR A 116 -17.22 -2.49 5.67
CA THR A 116 -16.54 -2.90 6.91
C THR A 116 -15.02 -2.84 6.78
N LEU A 117 -14.33 -2.81 7.92
CA LEU A 117 -12.87 -2.96 7.98
C LEU A 117 -12.43 -4.33 7.43
N GLU A 118 -13.20 -5.39 7.70
CA GLU A 118 -12.96 -6.73 7.19
C GLU A 118 -12.96 -6.80 5.68
N GLU A 119 -13.94 -6.15 5.04
CA GLU A 119 -13.99 -6.08 3.57
C GLU A 119 -12.77 -5.32 3.03
N ALA A 120 -12.37 -4.22 3.69
CA ALA A 120 -11.19 -3.45 3.30
C ALA A 120 -9.92 -4.30 3.36
N ILE A 121 -9.67 -4.97 4.50
CA ILE A 121 -8.52 -5.87 4.69
C ILE A 121 -8.56 -7.02 3.69
N GLY A 122 -9.72 -7.64 3.49
CA GLY A 122 -9.90 -8.73 2.54
C GLY A 122 -9.60 -8.32 1.10
N HIS A 123 -10.04 -7.11 0.70
CA HIS A 123 -9.72 -6.55 -0.61
C HIS A 123 -8.22 -6.29 -0.76
N ILE A 124 -7.60 -5.63 0.23
CA ILE A 124 -6.17 -5.32 0.21
C ILE A 124 -5.32 -6.60 0.13
N ASN A 125 -5.61 -7.59 0.97
CA ASN A 125 -4.85 -8.85 0.97
C ASN A 125 -5.07 -9.68 -0.31
N ARG A 126 -6.20 -9.48 -1.01
CA ARG A 126 -6.48 -10.15 -2.29
C ARG A 126 -5.81 -9.47 -3.47
N TYR A 127 -5.82 -8.14 -3.53
CA TYR A 127 -5.42 -7.38 -4.73
C TYR A 127 -4.10 -6.62 -4.58
N GLY A 128 -3.69 -6.31 -3.35
CA GLY A 128 -2.44 -5.61 -3.06
C GLY A 128 -1.21 -6.43 -3.42
N SER A 129 -0.16 -5.73 -3.85
CA SER A 129 1.13 -6.37 -4.14
C SER A 129 2.01 -6.54 -2.90
N LYS A 130 1.42 -6.38 -1.70
CA LYS A 130 2.11 -6.44 -0.40
C LYS A 130 3.22 -5.40 -0.24
N HIS A 131 3.09 -4.27 -0.93
CA HIS A 131 4.09 -3.20 -0.91
C HIS A 131 3.82 -2.20 0.20
N SER A 132 2.75 -1.41 0.09
CA SER A 132 2.41 -0.36 1.05
C SER A 132 0.91 -0.16 1.12
N GLU A 133 0.38 -0.22 2.32
CA GLU A 133 -1.07 -0.15 2.55
C GLU A 133 -1.33 0.77 3.73
N ALA A 134 -2.36 1.61 3.65
CA ALA A 134 -2.66 2.58 4.70
C ALA A 134 -4.13 2.55 5.12
N ILE A 135 -4.38 2.79 6.40
CA ILE A 135 -5.70 3.14 6.93
C ILE A 135 -5.67 4.59 7.43
N VAL A 136 -6.77 5.30 7.23
CA VAL A 136 -7.05 6.58 7.88
C VAL A 136 -8.23 6.38 8.82
N THR A 137 -8.03 6.55 10.13
CA THR A 137 -9.02 6.23 11.18
C THR A 137 -8.68 6.98 12.48
N GLU A 138 -9.68 7.28 13.31
CA GLU A 138 -9.49 7.74 14.70
C GLU A 138 -9.75 6.63 15.72
N ASP A 139 -10.21 5.47 15.26
CA ASP A 139 -10.46 4.29 16.09
C ASP A 139 -9.16 3.51 16.30
N TYR A 140 -8.75 3.43 17.57
CA TYR A 140 -7.51 2.76 17.98
C TYR A 140 -7.53 1.26 17.66
N ASP A 141 -8.63 0.57 17.94
CA ASP A 141 -8.73 -0.88 17.77
C ASP A 141 -8.73 -1.26 16.29
N ARG A 142 -9.40 -0.45 15.44
CA ARG A 142 -9.36 -0.60 13.99
C ARG A 142 -7.97 -0.36 13.43
N ALA A 143 -7.28 0.67 13.91
CA ALA A 143 -5.89 0.93 13.52
C ALA A 143 -4.97 -0.26 13.85
N GLN A 144 -5.03 -0.77 15.08
CA GLN A 144 -4.23 -1.92 15.51
C GLN A 144 -4.57 -3.18 14.71
N ARG A 145 -5.86 -3.39 14.45
CA ARG A 145 -6.31 -4.53 13.65
C ARG A 145 -5.81 -4.45 12.20
N PHE A 146 -5.91 -3.28 11.57
CA PHE A 146 -5.41 -3.09 10.21
C PHE A 146 -3.89 -3.35 10.12
N LEU A 147 -3.11 -2.80 11.06
CA LEU A 147 -1.65 -3.01 11.14
C LEU A 147 -1.28 -4.50 11.25
N ARG A 148 -2.07 -5.27 11.99
CA ARG A 148 -1.82 -6.70 12.22
C ARG A 148 -2.28 -7.58 11.07
N ASP A 149 -3.46 -7.29 10.50
CA ASP A 149 -4.16 -8.22 9.61
C ASP A 149 -3.85 -7.95 8.12
N VAL A 150 -3.25 -6.81 7.77
CA VAL A 150 -2.77 -6.50 6.41
C VAL A 150 -1.33 -7.00 6.21
N ASP A 151 -1.13 -7.89 5.22
CA ASP A 151 0.18 -8.50 4.95
C ASP A 151 0.97 -7.72 3.88
N ALA A 152 1.55 -6.58 4.25
CA ALA A 152 2.41 -5.77 3.38
C ALA A 152 3.79 -5.48 4.00
N ALA A 153 4.72 -5.01 3.18
CA ALA A 153 6.06 -4.62 3.62
C ALA A 153 6.05 -3.38 4.52
N ALA A 154 5.13 -2.44 4.27
CA ALA A 154 4.85 -1.32 5.16
C ALA A 154 3.33 -1.14 5.29
N VAL A 155 2.84 -1.03 6.53
CA VAL A 155 1.43 -0.77 6.84
C VAL A 155 1.34 0.50 7.67
N TYR A 156 0.49 1.42 7.26
CA TYR A 156 0.41 2.77 7.83
C TYR A 156 -0.93 3.03 8.50
N VAL A 157 -0.90 3.82 9.56
CA VAL A 157 -2.08 4.47 10.15
C VAL A 157 -1.88 5.98 10.00
N ASN A 158 -2.85 6.66 9.41
CA ASN A 158 -2.89 8.12 9.28
C ASN A 158 -1.63 8.71 8.62
N ALA A 159 -1.04 7.99 7.66
CA ALA A 159 0.12 8.44 6.90
C ALA A 159 0.06 7.99 5.44
N SER A 160 0.75 8.73 4.58
CA SER A 160 0.83 8.45 3.15
C SER A 160 1.69 7.22 2.85
N THR A 161 1.28 6.40 1.89
CA THR A 161 2.10 5.27 1.39
C THR A 161 3.41 5.74 0.74
N ARG A 162 3.52 7.03 0.41
CA ARG A 162 4.76 7.65 -0.12
C ARG A 162 5.93 7.60 0.84
N PHE A 163 5.68 7.37 2.13
CA PHE A 163 6.74 7.21 3.12
C PHE A 163 7.53 5.91 2.99
N THR A 164 7.08 4.93 2.20
CA THR A 164 7.85 3.69 1.97
C THR A 164 9.04 3.99 1.07
N ASP A 165 10.13 4.40 1.69
CA ASP A 165 11.36 4.87 1.07
C ASP A 165 12.47 4.80 2.13
N GLY A 166 13.62 4.22 1.77
CA GLY A 166 14.71 3.99 2.70
C GLY A 166 15.30 5.27 3.30
N PHE A 167 15.30 6.39 2.57
CA PHE A 167 15.73 7.67 3.13
C PHE A 167 14.74 8.17 4.17
N LEU A 168 13.44 8.13 3.86
CA LEU A 168 12.37 8.51 4.79
C LEU A 168 12.30 7.60 6.02
N PHE A 169 12.71 6.34 5.89
CA PHE A 169 12.84 5.39 7.00
C PHE A 169 14.16 5.53 7.79
N GLY A 170 15.01 6.49 7.44
CA GLY A 170 16.26 6.76 8.17
C GLY A 170 17.40 5.80 7.84
N MET A 171 17.30 5.05 6.73
CA MET A 171 18.33 4.11 6.26
C MET A 171 19.40 4.79 5.39
N GLY A 172 19.20 6.07 5.05
CA GLY A 172 20.12 6.92 4.29
C GLY A 172 20.08 6.68 2.77
N ALA A 173 19.96 5.43 2.33
CA ALA A 173 19.78 5.05 0.94
C ALA A 173 18.99 3.74 0.84
N GLU A 174 18.48 3.43 -0.35
CA GLU A 174 17.93 2.11 -0.67
C GLU A 174 18.37 1.65 -2.06
N ILE A 175 18.44 0.34 -2.27
CA ILE A 175 18.57 -0.28 -3.60
C ILE A 175 17.17 -0.44 -4.24
N GLY A 176 16.17 -0.67 -3.41
CA GLY A 176 14.79 -0.87 -3.81
C GLY A 176 13.95 -1.35 -2.64
N ILE A 177 12.68 -1.61 -2.90
CA ILE A 177 11.71 -2.01 -1.88
C ILE A 177 11.27 -3.44 -2.17
N SER A 178 11.56 -4.34 -1.23
CA SER A 178 11.19 -5.74 -1.36
C SER A 178 9.81 -6.04 -0.80
N THR A 179 9.01 -6.77 -1.57
CA THR A 179 7.66 -7.21 -1.16
C THR A 179 7.62 -8.66 -0.68
N GLN A 180 8.72 -9.42 -0.87
CA GLN A 180 8.81 -10.81 -0.45
C GLN A 180 8.95 -10.95 1.08
N LYS A 181 8.69 -12.15 1.60
CA LYS A 181 8.73 -12.42 3.05
C LYS A 181 10.09 -12.85 3.57
N LEU A 182 10.95 -13.40 2.71
CA LEU A 182 12.22 -14.00 3.12
C LEU A 182 13.40 -13.03 2.91
N HIS A 183 14.36 -13.11 3.82
CA HIS A 183 15.60 -12.34 3.86
C HIS A 183 15.44 -10.85 4.18
N ALA A 184 14.83 -10.07 3.28
CA ALA A 184 14.60 -8.64 3.45
C ALA A 184 13.19 -8.28 2.96
N ARG A 185 12.49 -7.41 3.69
CA ARG A 185 11.14 -6.94 3.37
C ARG A 185 11.03 -5.46 3.68
N GLY A 186 10.50 -4.68 2.75
CA GLY A 186 10.52 -3.22 2.79
C GLY A 186 11.76 -2.64 2.11
N PRO A 187 12.10 -1.37 2.36
CA PRO A 187 13.30 -0.73 1.85
C PRO A 187 14.56 -1.55 2.19
N MET A 188 15.43 -1.74 1.22
CA MET A 188 16.68 -2.49 1.38
C MET A 188 17.89 -1.57 1.33
N ALA A 189 18.64 -1.50 2.42
CA ALA A 189 19.88 -0.76 2.51
C ALA A 189 21.05 -1.70 2.82
N LEU A 190 22.12 -1.15 3.41
CA LEU A 190 23.36 -1.89 3.65
C LEU A 190 23.17 -3.16 4.50
N ARG A 191 22.29 -3.12 5.51
CA ARG A 191 22.08 -4.26 6.42
C ARG A 191 21.44 -5.43 5.69
N GLU A 192 20.49 -5.16 4.80
CA GLU A 192 19.76 -6.15 4.02
C GLU A 192 20.64 -6.81 2.94
N LEU A 193 21.88 -6.36 2.75
CA LEU A 193 22.88 -6.99 1.87
C LEU A 193 23.89 -7.86 2.63
N THR A 194 23.64 -8.10 3.92
CA THR A 194 24.50 -8.93 4.76
C THR A 194 23.83 -10.24 5.15
N THR A 195 24.63 -11.18 5.63
CA THR A 195 24.13 -12.43 6.23
C THR A 195 24.81 -12.65 7.58
N THR A 196 24.27 -13.57 8.37
CA THR A 196 24.76 -13.86 9.71
C THR A 196 25.59 -15.14 9.74
N LYS A 197 26.64 -15.18 10.57
CA LYS A 197 27.37 -16.40 10.90
C LYS A 197 27.51 -16.53 12.42
N TYR A 198 27.59 -17.77 12.91
CA TYR A 198 27.85 -18.06 14.32
C TYR A 198 29.35 -18.14 14.57
N LEU A 199 29.81 -17.52 15.66
CA LEU A 199 31.19 -17.61 16.12
C LEU A 199 31.19 -18.35 17.46
N VAL A 200 31.77 -19.55 17.49
CA VAL A 200 31.81 -20.40 18.69
C VAL A 200 33.26 -20.51 19.16
N ARG A 201 33.51 -20.20 20.43
CA ARG A 201 34.80 -20.35 21.08
C ARG A 201 34.71 -21.45 22.13
N GLY A 202 35.52 -22.50 21.96
CA GLY A 202 35.53 -23.66 22.85
C GLY A 202 36.86 -23.81 23.60
N GLN A 203 36.82 -24.64 24.64
CA GLN A 203 37.93 -25.12 25.48
C GLN A 203 37.81 -26.64 25.75
N GLY A 204 37.29 -27.40 24.79
CA GLY A 204 37.14 -28.86 24.91
C GLY A 204 35.72 -29.36 25.21
N GLN A 205 34.69 -28.55 24.91
CA GLN A 205 33.30 -28.98 25.06
C GLN A 205 32.96 -30.10 24.07
N VAL A 206 32.28 -31.13 24.57
CA VAL A 206 31.76 -32.27 23.80
C VAL A 206 30.23 -32.30 23.86
N ARG A 207 29.57 -32.73 22.78
CA ARG A 207 28.12 -32.97 22.72
C ARG A 207 27.84 -34.44 23.04
N ARG A 208 26.87 -34.70 23.92
CA ARG A 208 26.33 -36.04 24.19
C ARG A 208 25.10 -36.31 23.35
#